data_AF-A0A3C2B877-F1
#
_entry.id   AF-A0A3C2B877-F1
#
_cell.length_a   1.000
_cell.length_b   1.000
_cell.length_c   1.000
_cell.angle_alpha   90.00
_cell.angle_beta   90.00
_cell.angle_gamma   90.00
#
_symmetry.space_group_name_H-M   'P 1'
#
loop_
_entity.id
_entity.type
_entity.pdbx_description
1 polymer ?
#
loop_
_entity_poly.entity_id
_entity_poly.type
_entity_poly.pdbx_seq_one_letter_code
_entity_poly.pdbx_strand_id
1 'polypeptide(L)'
;MVDDATIALRCRDALAELRTALASAQQAAGPALAAVHPTHVASAVNLVHYVELRRHDLRAVQHDLSSLGVSSLSHPEQSVSESIDAVIAVLDHLVDRPGPLHRVSRTGSGTLAAHADRLLGPRRDGGRTRVMVTLPSDAATRPELVRELADAGMDIARINCAHDDPPAWAAMAGAARQCDGVLVAMDLAGPKVRTGPIEPGPPAMKISPRRDVRGTVVSPAYLRLASIDDGNAASSERAVPVDDRGWLRRRAVGDVVVVADARGVDRRWHVVDVDEGGCIVAVHKTTYLAPGAHLRTAVGEHDDAAHVGDLPRRAQSIRVLAGHRVVLVNSMEPVPPSPDDADVHRIGCSLPEVFRDCQVGQRVWFDDGKFGGVVERVDRAAGELAVRLHQVPPGGAKLHAGKGINLPDTDLRLPALTAADCEALQSVVRLADIVNASFVRSADDVRQLLSALEALDAANLGVVVKIETAEGFRHLPEILLAGMRHERLGVMIARGDLAVEVGFERLAEVQEEMLWLCEAARVPVIWATEVLDSMARTGRPSRAEVTDAARAHRAECVMLNKGPHITDAVRAVQEIVQRMHQHQGKKHHLLRRLRAWDDFAPG
;
A
#
# COMPACT_ATOMS: atom_id res chain seq x y z
N MET A 1 21.35 42.28 28.29
CA MET A 1 20.90 40.88 28.43
C MET A 1 19.61 40.92 29.23
N VAL A 2 18.54 40.31 28.74
CA VAL A 2 17.31 40.16 29.53
C VAL A 2 17.66 39.22 30.69
N ASP A 3 17.27 39.55 31.93
CA ASP A 3 17.54 38.66 33.07
C ASP A 3 16.69 37.39 33.02
N ASP A 4 17.20 36.31 33.62
CA ASP A 4 16.59 34.99 33.57
C ASP A 4 15.17 34.98 34.16
N ALA A 5 14.92 35.81 35.19
CA ALA A 5 13.61 35.96 35.80
C ALA A 5 12.57 36.54 34.82
N THR A 6 12.96 37.51 34.00
CA THR A 6 12.11 38.10 32.96
C THR A 6 11.80 37.09 31.85
N ILE A 7 12.78 36.28 31.44
CA ILE A 7 12.57 35.21 30.45
C ILE A 7 11.63 34.14 31.03
N ALA A 8 11.83 33.75 32.29
CA ALA A 8 11.01 32.77 32.97
C ALA A 8 9.55 33.23 33.14
N LEU A 9 9.33 34.49 33.55
CA LEU A 9 7.98 35.09 33.64
C LEU A 9 7.28 35.10 32.27
N ARG A 10 7.97 35.53 31.20
CA ARG A 10 7.40 35.54 29.84
C ARG A 10 6.99 34.13 29.39
N CYS A 11 7.85 33.13 29.58
CA CYS A 11 7.54 31.74 29.23
C CYS A 11 6.34 31.22 30.04
N ARG A 12 6.33 31.50 31.33
CA ARG A 12 5.27 31.06 32.25
C ARG A 12 3.91 31.62 31.82
N ASP A 13 3.85 32.91 31.53
CA ASP A 13 2.60 33.56 31.15
C ASP A 13 2.10 33.05 29.79
N ALA A 14 3.00 32.89 28.80
CA ALA A 14 2.64 32.26 27.53
C ALA A 14 2.11 30.82 27.68
N LEU A 15 2.72 30.02 28.56
CA LEU A 15 2.24 28.66 28.86
C LEU A 15 0.93 28.66 29.65
N ALA A 16 0.69 29.65 30.51
CA ALA A 16 -0.58 29.79 31.24
C ALA A 16 -1.75 30.18 30.31
N GLU A 17 -1.48 31.06 29.33
CA GLU A 17 -2.42 31.39 28.24
C GLU A 17 -2.74 30.15 27.42
N LEU A 18 -1.70 29.41 27.00
CA LEU A 18 -1.86 28.15 26.28
C LEU A 18 -2.69 27.14 27.08
N ARG A 19 -2.42 26.96 28.38
CA ARG A 19 -3.20 26.07 29.25
C ARG A 19 -4.69 26.46 29.28
N THR A 20 -4.99 27.75 29.27
CA THR A 20 -6.37 28.26 29.21
C THR A 20 -7.03 27.95 27.86
N ALA A 21 -6.27 28.08 26.76
CA ALA A 21 -6.72 27.69 25.42
C ALA A 21 -7.02 26.19 25.33
N LEU A 22 -6.15 25.33 25.91
CA LEU A 22 -6.38 23.87 25.98
C LEU A 22 -7.70 23.53 26.68
N ALA A 23 -7.96 24.13 27.84
CA ALA A 23 -9.20 23.92 28.59
C ALA A 23 -10.45 24.36 27.79
N SER A 24 -10.33 25.48 27.06
CA SER A 24 -11.40 26.00 26.20
C SER A 24 -11.68 25.07 25.03
N ALA A 25 -10.64 24.54 24.39
CA ALA A 25 -10.74 23.55 23.32
C ALA A 25 -11.38 22.24 23.80
N GLN A 26 -10.99 21.75 24.99
CA GLN A 26 -11.61 20.56 25.60
C GLN A 26 -13.10 20.77 25.85
N GLN A 27 -13.48 21.94 26.38
CA GLN A 27 -14.89 22.27 26.63
C GLN A 27 -15.69 22.31 25.31
N ALA A 28 -15.14 22.93 24.26
CA ALA A 28 -15.77 22.97 22.94
C ALA A 28 -15.93 21.57 22.31
N ALA A 29 -14.98 20.67 22.55
CA ALA A 29 -15.04 19.29 22.09
C ALA A 29 -15.96 18.37 22.92
N GLY A 30 -16.61 18.89 23.97
CA GLY A 30 -17.43 18.12 24.92
C GLY A 30 -18.38 17.10 24.30
N PRO A 31 -19.21 17.45 23.30
CA PRO A 31 -20.11 16.48 22.65
C PRO A 31 -19.37 15.33 21.94
N ALA A 32 -18.24 15.61 21.29
CA ALA A 32 -17.42 14.59 20.65
C ALA A 32 -16.73 13.69 21.69
N LEU A 33 -16.20 14.27 22.75
CA LEU A 33 -15.57 13.56 23.87
C LEU A 33 -16.56 12.67 24.63
N ALA A 34 -17.84 13.07 24.73
CA ALA A 34 -18.87 12.25 25.36
C ALA A 34 -19.23 11.00 24.53
N ALA A 35 -18.97 11.01 23.22
CA ALA A 35 -19.32 9.93 22.31
C ALA A 35 -18.23 8.84 22.19
N VAL A 36 -17.01 9.09 22.66
CA VAL A 36 -15.90 8.13 22.53
C VAL A 36 -16.05 6.94 23.47
N HIS A 37 -15.47 5.80 23.10
CA HIS A 37 -15.43 4.63 23.95
C HIS A 37 -14.68 4.93 25.27
N PRO A 38 -15.08 4.38 26.42
CA PRO A 38 -14.44 4.64 27.72
C PRO A 38 -12.92 4.47 27.74
N THR A 39 -12.38 3.53 26.95
CA THR A 39 -10.92 3.30 26.83
C THR A 39 -10.17 4.46 26.18
N HIS A 40 -10.86 5.30 25.40
CA HIS A 40 -10.27 6.39 24.63
C HIS A 40 -10.47 7.77 25.23
N VAL A 41 -11.28 7.94 26.28
CA VAL A 41 -11.62 9.27 26.85
C VAL A 41 -10.37 10.12 27.15
N ALA A 42 -9.41 9.57 27.90
CA ALA A 42 -8.17 10.28 28.24
C ALA A 42 -7.29 10.56 27.01
N SER A 43 -7.39 9.73 25.97
CA SER A 43 -6.63 9.87 24.73
C SER A 43 -7.26 10.90 23.79
N ALA A 44 -8.60 10.95 23.74
CA ALA A 44 -9.36 11.94 23.00
C ALA A 44 -9.16 13.35 23.57
N VAL A 45 -9.16 13.49 24.90
CA VAL A 45 -8.81 14.76 25.56
C VAL A 45 -7.39 15.20 25.20
N ASN A 46 -6.42 14.28 25.26
CA ASN A 46 -5.04 14.60 24.92
C ASN A 46 -4.85 14.95 23.43
N LEU A 47 -5.60 14.30 22.53
CA LEU A 47 -5.66 14.65 21.11
C LEU A 47 -6.16 16.10 20.91
N VAL A 48 -7.27 16.47 21.55
CA VAL A 48 -7.80 17.85 21.49
C VAL A 48 -6.78 18.86 22.00
N HIS A 49 -6.12 18.56 23.12
CA HIS A 49 -5.04 19.40 23.64
C HIS A 49 -3.85 19.50 22.68
N TYR A 50 -3.47 18.41 22.04
CA TYR A 50 -2.36 18.41 21.09
C TYR A 50 -2.69 19.21 19.82
N VAL A 51 -3.90 19.06 19.28
CA VAL A 51 -4.35 19.86 18.14
C VAL A 51 -4.32 21.34 18.49
N GLU A 52 -4.86 21.73 19.65
CA GLU A 52 -4.83 23.12 20.10
C GLU A 52 -3.38 23.61 20.27
N LEU A 53 -2.51 22.85 20.94
CA LEU A 53 -1.08 23.16 21.07
C LEU A 53 -0.42 23.48 19.72
N ARG A 54 -0.71 22.70 18.68
CA ARG A 54 -0.11 22.83 17.35
C ARG A 54 -0.65 24.01 16.54
N ARG A 55 -1.67 24.73 17.03
CA ARG A 55 -2.16 25.99 16.43
C ARG A 55 -1.33 27.20 16.85
N HIS A 56 -0.44 27.06 17.84
CA HIS A 56 0.40 28.14 18.35
C HIS A 56 1.85 27.98 17.86
N ASP A 57 2.50 29.07 17.45
CA ASP A 57 3.93 29.08 17.15
C ASP A 57 4.73 29.20 18.45
N LEU A 58 5.20 28.05 18.94
CA LEU A 58 5.91 27.98 20.22
C LEU A 58 7.42 28.21 20.10
N ARG A 59 7.98 28.41 18.90
CA ARG A 59 9.45 28.41 18.69
C ARG A 59 10.19 29.41 19.57
N ALA A 60 9.63 30.61 19.75
CA ALA A 60 10.21 31.62 20.63
C ALA A 60 10.23 31.16 22.09
N VAL A 61 9.10 30.64 22.59
CA VAL A 61 8.98 30.08 23.95
C VAL A 61 9.93 28.89 24.13
N GLN A 62 10.05 28.00 23.14
CA GLN A 62 10.94 26.84 23.22
C GLN A 62 12.42 27.24 23.29
N HIS A 63 12.81 28.28 22.55
CA HIS A 63 14.17 28.81 22.61
C HIS A 63 14.49 29.39 23.99
N ASP A 64 13.57 30.18 24.53
CA ASP A 64 13.67 30.75 25.87
C ASP A 64 13.68 29.68 26.98
N LEU A 65 12.82 28.65 26.89
CA LEU A 65 12.83 27.52 27.82
C LEU A 65 14.18 26.78 27.79
N SER A 66 14.72 26.56 26.59
CA SER A 66 16.00 25.87 26.41
C SER A 66 17.17 26.67 26.98
N SER A 67 17.16 28.00 26.83
CA SER A 67 18.22 28.86 27.37
C SER A 67 18.24 28.87 28.90
N LEU A 68 17.08 28.65 29.54
CA LEU A 68 16.94 28.46 30.99
C LEU A 68 17.25 27.02 31.46
N GLY A 69 17.58 26.09 30.55
CA GLY A 69 17.78 24.67 30.89
C GLY A 69 16.48 23.94 31.29
N VAL A 70 15.32 24.52 31.00
CA VAL A 70 14.00 23.95 31.25
C VAL A 70 13.58 23.12 30.02
N SER A 71 12.72 22.11 30.23
CA SER A 71 12.16 21.32 29.12
C SER A 71 11.52 22.25 28.08
N SER A 72 11.99 22.14 26.85
CA SER A 72 11.51 22.88 25.67
C SER A 72 10.17 22.40 25.13
N LEU A 73 9.50 21.45 25.80
CA LEU A 73 8.28 20.79 25.29
C LEU A 73 8.49 20.21 23.88
N SER A 74 9.69 19.69 23.58
CA SER A 74 9.98 19.11 22.25
C SER A 74 9.25 17.80 21.96
N HIS A 75 8.71 17.14 22.99
CA HIS A 75 8.04 15.84 22.87
C HIS A 75 6.80 15.74 23.81
N PRO A 76 5.80 16.61 23.69
CA PRO A 76 4.67 16.66 24.61
C PRO A 76 3.53 15.72 24.21
N GLU A 77 3.65 15.00 23.07
CA GLU A 77 2.57 14.27 22.41
C GLU A 77 1.78 13.40 23.39
N GLN A 78 2.46 12.61 24.23
CA GLN A 78 1.80 11.60 25.05
C GLN A 78 1.01 12.17 26.24
N SER A 79 1.34 13.37 26.71
CA SER A 79 0.78 14.00 27.91
C SER A 79 0.91 15.54 27.85
N VAL A 80 0.12 16.19 27.00
CA VAL A 80 0.28 17.62 26.67
C VAL A 80 0.06 18.51 27.90
N SER A 81 -1.09 18.39 28.56
CA SER A 81 -1.42 19.23 29.72
C SER A 81 -0.42 19.03 30.87
N GLU A 82 -0.10 17.77 31.20
CA GLU A 82 0.86 17.47 32.27
C GLU A 82 2.25 18.03 31.96
N SER A 83 2.68 18.02 30.70
CA SER A 83 3.97 18.57 30.28
C SER A 83 4.00 20.09 30.47
N ILE A 84 2.92 20.78 30.09
CA ILE A 84 2.79 22.23 30.29
C ILE A 84 2.77 22.57 31.79
N ASP A 85 1.96 21.86 32.59
CA ASP A 85 1.88 22.11 34.03
C ASP A 85 3.21 21.82 34.74
N ALA A 86 3.96 20.80 34.31
CA ALA A 86 5.30 20.53 34.83
C ALA A 86 6.29 21.65 34.51
N VAL A 87 6.26 22.19 33.28
CA VAL A 87 7.13 23.32 32.91
C VAL A 87 6.73 24.59 33.65
N ILE A 88 5.44 24.91 33.76
CA ILE A 88 4.94 26.05 34.54
C ILE A 88 5.43 25.95 35.99
N ALA A 89 5.32 24.77 36.62
CA ALA A 89 5.78 24.59 38.00
C ALA A 89 7.29 24.82 38.15
N VAL A 90 8.12 24.42 37.18
CA VAL A 90 9.56 24.71 37.22
C VAL A 90 9.82 26.21 37.07
N LEU A 91 9.13 26.87 36.13
CA LEU A 91 9.25 28.32 35.93
C LEU A 91 8.81 29.11 37.16
N ASP A 92 7.74 28.68 37.84
CA ASP A 92 7.27 29.24 39.11
C ASP A 92 8.36 29.24 40.20
N HIS A 93 9.20 28.20 40.25
CA HIS A 93 10.35 28.16 41.15
C HIS A 93 11.46 29.14 40.75
N LEU A 94 11.68 29.35 39.45
CA LEU A 94 12.70 30.29 38.94
C LEU A 94 12.33 31.77 39.19
N VAL A 95 11.06 32.07 39.47
CA VAL A 95 10.56 33.43 39.72
C VAL A 95 10.11 33.64 41.17
N ASP A 96 10.60 32.81 42.10
CA ASP A 96 10.31 32.85 43.53
C ASP A 96 8.81 32.80 43.88
N ARG A 97 8.02 32.06 43.08
CA ARG A 97 6.59 31.78 43.32
C ARG A 97 6.32 30.27 43.41
N PRO A 98 7.03 29.53 44.29
CA PRO A 98 7.01 28.07 44.26
C PRO A 98 5.61 27.50 44.54
N GLY A 99 5.11 26.71 43.61
CA GLY A 99 3.98 25.79 43.78
C GLY A 99 4.44 24.34 43.88
N PRO A 100 3.53 23.36 44.01
CA PRO A 100 3.90 21.95 43.95
C PRO A 100 4.51 21.59 42.59
N LEU A 101 5.63 20.85 42.59
CA LEU A 101 6.20 20.32 41.35
C LEU A 101 5.30 19.22 40.77
N HIS A 102 5.08 19.27 39.45
CA HIS A 102 4.36 18.23 38.72
C HIS A 102 5.33 17.28 38.02
N ARG A 103 5.04 15.98 38.06
CA ARG A 103 5.77 14.95 37.30
C ARG A 103 4.91 14.52 36.12
N VAL A 104 5.48 14.55 34.92
CA VAL A 104 4.81 14.02 33.72
C VAL A 104 4.72 12.50 33.83
N SER A 105 3.50 11.98 33.76
CA SER A 105 3.26 10.54 33.85
C SER A 105 3.74 9.83 32.58
N ARG A 106 4.31 8.63 32.75
CA ARG A 106 4.66 7.73 31.63
C ARG A 106 3.48 6.86 31.18
N THR A 107 2.28 7.09 31.71
CA THR A 107 1.06 6.32 31.39
C THR A 107 0.71 6.37 29.91
N GLY A 108 0.94 7.50 29.23
CA GLY A 108 0.62 7.65 27.81
C GLY A 108 1.29 6.59 26.91
N SER A 109 2.57 6.29 27.11
CA SER A 109 3.27 5.22 26.38
C SER A 109 2.70 3.82 26.70
N GLY A 110 2.24 3.60 27.92
CA GLY A 110 1.60 2.34 28.32
C GLY A 110 0.25 2.16 27.65
N THR A 111 -0.55 3.22 27.60
CA THR A 111 -1.86 3.23 26.95
C THR A 111 -1.76 2.97 25.45
N LEU A 112 -0.83 3.63 24.74
CA LEU A 112 -0.61 3.37 23.31
C LEU A 112 -0.21 1.91 23.06
N ALA A 113 0.70 1.35 23.88
CA ALA A 113 1.08 -0.05 23.78
C ALA A 113 -0.11 -1.00 24.02
N ALA A 114 -0.96 -0.71 25.01
CA ALA A 114 -2.16 -1.48 25.28
C ALA A 114 -3.19 -1.41 24.12
N HIS A 115 -3.36 -0.24 23.50
CA HIS A 115 -4.20 -0.08 22.32
C HIS A 115 -3.65 -0.85 21.12
N ALA A 116 -2.33 -0.84 20.93
CA ALA A 116 -1.67 -1.62 19.91
C ALA A 116 -1.85 -3.13 20.13
N ASP A 117 -1.64 -3.61 21.36
CA ASP A 117 -1.83 -5.03 21.71
C ASP A 117 -3.29 -5.47 21.51
N ARG A 118 -4.28 -4.62 21.84
CA ARG A 118 -5.71 -4.91 21.67
C ARG A 118 -6.14 -4.96 20.20
N LEU A 119 -5.63 -4.06 19.35
CA LEU A 119 -5.97 -4.03 17.93
C LEU A 119 -5.18 -5.10 17.15
N LEU A 120 -3.86 -5.07 17.30
CA LEU A 120 -2.89 -5.74 16.42
C LEU A 120 -2.32 -7.03 17.04
N GLY A 121 -2.85 -7.47 18.18
CA GLY A 121 -2.43 -8.69 18.88
C GLY A 121 -1.18 -8.52 19.74
N PRO A 122 -0.91 -9.46 20.66
CA PRO A 122 0.31 -9.47 21.46
C PRO A 122 1.54 -9.71 20.57
N ARG A 123 2.70 -9.34 21.08
CA ARG A 123 3.97 -9.43 20.34
C ARG A 123 4.62 -10.79 20.56
N ARG A 124 5.20 -11.39 19.52
CA ARG A 124 5.91 -12.68 19.62
C ARG A 124 7.32 -12.57 20.24
N ASP A 125 8.07 -11.51 19.92
CA ASP A 125 9.52 -11.46 20.20
C ASP A 125 9.95 -10.34 21.19
N GLY A 126 9.01 -9.75 21.93
CA GLY A 126 9.30 -8.68 22.90
C GLY A 126 9.73 -7.31 22.31
N GLY A 127 9.80 -7.17 20.97
CA GLY A 127 10.01 -5.89 20.26
C GLY A 127 8.86 -4.88 20.42
N ARG A 128 8.85 -3.74 19.73
CA ARG A 128 7.73 -2.75 19.82
C ARG A 128 6.83 -2.70 18.58
N THR A 129 7.21 -3.37 17.50
CA THR A 129 6.60 -3.19 16.18
C THR A 129 6.31 -4.55 15.56
N ARG A 130 5.09 -4.71 15.03
CA ARG A 130 4.63 -5.94 14.37
C ARG A 130 4.90 -5.92 12.87
N VAL A 131 4.87 -7.08 12.23
CA VAL A 131 4.99 -7.21 10.78
C VAL A 131 3.68 -7.71 10.18
N MET A 132 3.07 -6.85 9.36
CA MET A 132 1.93 -7.20 8.52
C MET A 132 2.42 -7.55 7.11
N VAL A 133 1.95 -8.64 6.53
CA VAL A 133 2.37 -9.08 5.19
C VAL A 133 1.15 -9.29 4.31
N THR A 134 1.17 -8.69 3.11
CA THR A 134 0.14 -8.91 2.10
C THR A 134 0.28 -10.31 1.51
N LEU A 135 -0.76 -11.13 1.62
CA LEU A 135 -0.76 -12.46 1.03
C LEU A 135 -0.92 -12.38 -0.51
N PRO A 136 -0.12 -13.13 -1.28
CA PRO A 136 -0.35 -13.30 -2.71
C PRO A 136 -1.53 -14.25 -2.99
N SER A 137 -2.10 -14.17 -4.19
CA SER A 137 -3.28 -14.95 -4.59
C SER A 137 -3.04 -16.47 -4.49
N ASP A 138 -1.82 -16.93 -4.75
CA ASP A 138 -1.46 -18.35 -4.65
C ASP A 138 -1.48 -18.89 -3.22
N ALA A 139 -1.43 -18.02 -2.19
CA ALA A 139 -1.60 -18.40 -0.79
C ALA A 139 -2.96 -19.05 -0.50
N ALA A 140 -3.98 -18.80 -1.33
CA ALA A 140 -5.27 -19.50 -1.25
C ALA A 140 -5.16 -21.01 -1.52
N THR A 141 -4.16 -21.42 -2.30
CA THR A 141 -3.94 -22.82 -2.70
C THR A 141 -2.69 -23.44 -2.07
N ARG A 142 -1.90 -22.62 -1.35
CA ARG A 142 -0.58 -22.95 -0.81
C ARG A 142 -0.46 -22.56 0.65
N PRO A 143 -1.14 -23.29 1.57
CA PRO A 143 -1.09 -22.98 3.01
C PRO A 143 0.32 -23.06 3.60
N GLU A 144 1.23 -23.82 2.99
CA GLU A 144 2.64 -23.86 3.36
C GLU A 144 3.33 -22.50 3.23
N LEU A 145 2.96 -21.69 2.25
CA LEU A 145 3.51 -20.34 2.07
C LEU A 145 3.14 -19.43 3.26
N VAL A 146 1.90 -19.54 3.75
CA VAL A 146 1.44 -18.77 4.92
C VAL A 146 2.20 -19.18 6.18
N ARG A 147 2.47 -20.48 6.34
CA ARG A 147 3.30 -21.00 7.43
C ARG A 147 4.74 -20.51 7.34
N GLU A 148 5.35 -20.54 6.16
CA GLU A 148 6.71 -20.01 5.93
C GLU A 148 6.82 -18.53 6.31
N LEU A 149 5.79 -17.72 5.98
CA LEU A 149 5.72 -16.32 6.37
C LEU A 149 5.56 -16.14 7.88
N ALA A 150 4.72 -16.96 8.52
CA ALA A 150 4.56 -16.93 9.97
C ALA A 150 5.86 -17.30 10.69
N ASP A 151 6.54 -18.36 10.26
CA ASP A 151 7.84 -18.80 10.79
C ASP A 151 8.95 -17.76 10.54
N ALA A 152 8.83 -16.97 9.46
CA ALA A 152 9.73 -15.87 9.17
C ALA A 152 9.48 -14.63 10.05
N GLY A 153 8.35 -14.56 10.76
CA GLY A 153 8.03 -13.46 11.67
C GLY A 153 6.83 -12.60 11.30
N MET A 154 5.95 -13.04 10.39
CA MET A 154 4.68 -12.36 10.11
C MET A 154 3.72 -12.46 11.30
N ASP A 155 3.29 -11.33 11.84
CA ASP A 155 2.29 -11.24 12.92
C ASP A 155 0.87 -11.10 12.38
N ILE A 156 0.70 -10.46 11.22
CA ILE A 156 -0.61 -10.17 10.63
C ILE A 156 -0.62 -10.52 9.14
N ALA A 157 -1.51 -11.42 8.74
CA ALA A 157 -1.78 -11.72 7.34
C ALA A 157 -2.79 -10.73 6.77
N ARG A 158 -2.35 -9.93 5.79
CA ARG A 158 -3.21 -8.98 5.08
C ARG A 158 -3.77 -9.59 3.80
N ILE A 159 -5.10 -9.54 3.64
CA ILE A 159 -5.83 -9.95 2.43
C ILE A 159 -6.43 -8.69 1.78
N ASN A 160 -6.19 -8.48 0.50
CA ASN A 160 -6.69 -7.32 -0.23
C ASN A 160 -7.94 -7.67 -1.03
N CYS A 161 -9.12 -7.18 -0.62
CA CYS A 161 -10.40 -7.52 -1.23
C CYS A 161 -10.63 -6.84 -2.60
N ALA A 162 -9.72 -5.97 -3.05
CA ALA A 162 -9.73 -5.48 -4.43
C ALA A 162 -9.29 -6.55 -5.46
N HIS A 163 -8.84 -7.72 -4.97
CA HIS A 163 -8.40 -8.87 -5.75
C HIS A 163 -9.00 -10.15 -5.17
N ASP A 164 -9.01 -11.20 -5.99
CA ASP A 164 -9.51 -12.53 -5.62
C ASP A 164 -11.00 -12.51 -5.21
N ASP A 165 -11.50 -13.60 -4.63
CA ASP A 165 -12.92 -13.79 -4.32
C ASP A 165 -13.12 -14.37 -2.89
N PRO A 166 -14.37 -14.40 -2.37
CA PRO A 166 -14.63 -14.88 -1.01
C PRO A 166 -14.11 -16.30 -0.70
N PRO A 167 -14.21 -17.30 -1.61
CA PRO A 167 -13.57 -18.60 -1.41
C PRO A 167 -12.05 -18.52 -1.22
N ALA A 168 -11.35 -17.74 -2.07
CA ALA A 168 -9.91 -17.56 -1.95
C ALA A 168 -9.54 -16.84 -0.62
N TRP A 169 -10.28 -15.80 -0.25
CA TRP A 169 -10.08 -15.10 1.03
C TRP A 169 -10.28 -16.02 2.23
N ALA A 170 -11.30 -16.88 2.20
CA ALA A 170 -11.55 -17.85 3.25
C ALA A 170 -10.42 -18.88 3.39
N ALA A 171 -9.86 -19.35 2.27
CA ALA A 171 -8.72 -20.26 2.27
C ALA A 171 -7.46 -19.61 2.87
N MET A 172 -7.15 -18.37 2.45
CA MET A 172 -6.03 -17.60 3.00
C MET A 172 -6.19 -17.34 4.50
N ALA A 173 -7.37 -16.90 4.94
CA ALA A 173 -7.67 -16.65 6.35
C ALA A 173 -7.60 -17.95 7.17
N GLY A 174 -8.10 -19.06 6.61
CA GLY A 174 -8.01 -20.38 7.22
C GLY A 174 -6.56 -20.84 7.42
N ALA A 175 -5.69 -20.64 6.44
CA ALA A 175 -4.26 -20.94 6.56
C ALA A 175 -3.56 -20.06 7.61
N ALA A 176 -3.88 -18.77 7.67
CA ALA A 176 -3.32 -17.85 8.66
C ALA A 176 -3.72 -18.26 10.09
N ARG A 177 -4.99 -18.62 10.31
CA ARG A 177 -5.50 -19.06 11.63
C ARG A 177 -4.89 -20.37 12.14
N GLN A 178 -4.29 -21.18 11.27
CA GLN A 178 -3.53 -22.37 11.67
C GLN A 178 -2.15 -22.02 12.24
N CYS A 179 -1.70 -20.77 12.08
CA CYS A 179 -0.42 -20.29 12.59
C CYS A 179 -0.65 -19.56 13.93
N ASP A 180 0.06 -19.99 14.98
CA ASP A 180 -0.20 -19.55 16.36
C ASP A 180 0.02 -18.04 16.60
N GLY A 181 -1.05 -17.28 16.76
CA GLY A 181 -0.97 -15.83 17.02
C GLY A 181 -0.87 -14.95 15.78
N VAL A 182 -1.10 -15.48 14.57
CA VAL A 182 -1.24 -14.65 13.35
C VAL A 182 -2.67 -14.13 13.25
N LEU A 183 -2.83 -12.81 13.20
CA LEU A 183 -4.13 -12.18 12.93
C LEU A 183 -4.40 -12.03 11.43
N VAL A 184 -5.67 -11.94 11.06
CA VAL A 184 -6.12 -11.68 9.69
C VAL A 184 -6.64 -10.24 9.58
N ALA A 185 -6.00 -9.42 8.74
CA ALA A 185 -6.46 -8.09 8.37
C ALA A 185 -6.99 -8.09 6.93
N MET A 186 -8.18 -7.56 6.69
CA MET A 186 -8.78 -7.51 5.35
C MET A 186 -9.00 -6.06 4.91
N ASP A 187 -8.42 -5.69 3.77
CA ASP A 187 -8.59 -4.38 3.16
C ASP A 187 -9.82 -4.34 2.27
N LEU A 188 -10.76 -3.45 2.57
CA LEU A 188 -11.82 -3.07 1.65
C LEU A 188 -11.23 -2.35 0.44
N ALA A 189 -11.83 -2.51 -0.73
CA ALA A 189 -11.30 -1.94 -1.96
C ALA A 189 -11.43 -0.40 -1.96
N GLY A 190 -12.54 0.10 -1.44
CA GLY A 190 -12.88 1.51 -1.47
C GLY A 190 -13.09 2.05 -2.89
N PRO A 191 -13.38 3.35 -3.02
CA PRO A 191 -13.74 3.97 -4.29
C PRO A 191 -12.53 4.34 -5.17
N LYS A 192 -11.56 3.44 -5.34
CA LYS A 192 -10.36 3.70 -6.18
C LYS A 192 -10.76 3.86 -7.66
N VAL A 193 -10.43 5.01 -8.24
CA VAL A 193 -10.64 5.27 -9.68
C VAL A 193 -9.64 4.47 -10.51
N ARG A 194 -10.11 3.81 -11.56
CA ARG A 194 -9.29 2.98 -12.44
C ARG A 194 -9.56 3.26 -13.91
N THR A 195 -8.55 3.00 -14.73
CA THR A 195 -8.70 2.95 -16.19
C THR A 195 -9.55 1.75 -16.61
N GLY A 196 -10.39 1.96 -17.61
CA GLY A 196 -11.25 0.95 -18.21
C GLY A 196 -10.48 -0.08 -19.03
N PRO A 197 -11.17 -1.13 -19.49
CA PRO A 197 -10.57 -2.17 -20.31
C PRO A 197 -10.08 -1.62 -21.66
N ILE A 198 -9.02 -2.24 -22.16
CA ILE A 198 -8.52 -2.07 -23.53
C ILE A 198 -8.83 -3.37 -24.25
N GLU A 199 -9.26 -3.30 -25.51
CA GLU A 199 -9.46 -4.48 -26.34
C GLU A 199 -8.23 -5.40 -26.26
N PRO A 200 -8.43 -6.71 -26.05
CA PRO A 200 -7.31 -7.63 -25.99
C PRO A 200 -6.68 -7.76 -27.37
N GLY A 201 -5.36 -7.92 -27.40
CA GLY A 201 -4.64 -8.12 -28.65
C GLY A 201 -5.02 -9.43 -29.32
N PRO A 202 -4.59 -9.63 -30.57
CA PRO A 202 -4.79 -10.90 -31.25
C PRO A 202 -4.19 -12.04 -30.40
N PRO A 203 -4.84 -13.20 -30.34
CA PRO A 203 -4.30 -14.37 -29.65
C PRO A 203 -2.94 -14.72 -30.27
N ALA A 204 -1.88 -14.62 -29.47
CA ALA A 204 -0.53 -14.81 -29.96
C ALA A 204 0.47 -15.12 -28.84
N MET A 205 1.38 -16.04 -29.11
CA MET A 205 2.44 -16.44 -28.21
C MET A 205 3.83 -16.15 -28.82
N LYS A 206 4.61 -15.30 -28.15
CA LYS A 206 6.03 -15.07 -28.50
C LYS A 206 6.91 -16.02 -27.69
N ILE A 207 7.58 -16.93 -28.39
CA ILE A 207 8.56 -17.85 -27.83
C ILE A 207 9.94 -17.34 -28.20
N SER A 208 10.83 -17.11 -27.24
CA SER A 208 12.19 -16.61 -27.49
C SER A 208 13.24 -17.41 -26.71
N PRO A 209 14.30 -17.90 -27.37
CA PRO A 209 15.45 -18.45 -26.68
C PRO A 209 16.17 -17.36 -25.86
N ARG A 210 16.90 -17.78 -24.83
CA ARG A 210 17.78 -16.87 -24.08
C ARG A 210 19.04 -16.62 -24.91
N ARG A 211 19.38 -15.35 -25.10
CA ARG A 211 20.56 -14.92 -25.86
C ARG A 211 21.53 -14.14 -24.99
N ASP A 212 22.80 -14.16 -25.34
CA ASP A 212 23.82 -13.30 -24.75
C ASP A 212 23.74 -11.88 -25.32
N VAL A 213 24.62 -11.00 -24.85
CA VAL A 213 24.71 -9.60 -25.32
C VAL A 213 25.09 -9.47 -26.80
N ARG A 214 25.65 -10.52 -27.42
CA ARG A 214 26.00 -10.57 -28.85
C ARG A 214 24.87 -11.17 -29.71
N GLY A 215 23.77 -11.60 -29.08
CA GLY A 215 22.65 -12.26 -29.75
C GLY A 215 22.85 -13.76 -29.99
N THR A 216 23.92 -14.35 -29.48
CA THR A 216 24.17 -15.80 -29.54
C THR A 216 23.19 -16.51 -28.61
N VAL A 217 22.57 -17.60 -29.07
CA VAL A 217 21.67 -18.40 -28.23
C VAL A 217 22.48 -19.11 -27.14
N VAL A 218 22.19 -18.80 -25.88
CA VAL A 218 22.80 -19.41 -24.69
C VAL A 218 21.99 -20.63 -24.25
N SER A 219 20.66 -20.55 -24.34
CA SER A 219 19.77 -21.69 -24.12
C SER A 219 18.53 -21.57 -24.99
N PRO A 220 18.03 -22.69 -25.55
CA PRO A 220 16.77 -22.69 -26.27
C PRO A 220 15.60 -22.38 -25.32
N ALA A 221 14.49 -21.90 -25.90
CA ALA A 221 13.23 -21.92 -25.18
C ALA A 221 12.64 -23.32 -25.24
N TYR A 222 12.15 -23.81 -24.11
CA TYR A 222 11.42 -25.07 -24.04
C TYR A 222 9.94 -24.78 -23.86
N LEU A 223 9.11 -25.46 -24.65
CA LEU A 223 7.66 -25.38 -24.57
C LEU A 223 7.05 -26.77 -24.74
N ARG A 224 5.89 -26.95 -24.13
CA ARG A 224 5.14 -28.20 -24.19
C ARG A 224 4.07 -28.10 -25.26
N LEU A 225 4.02 -29.05 -26.19
CA LEU A 225 2.87 -29.28 -27.07
C LEU A 225 1.96 -30.28 -26.37
N ALA A 226 0.71 -29.90 -26.10
CA ALA A 226 -0.25 -30.72 -25.36
C ALA A 226 -1.62 -30.71 -26.06
N SER A 227 -2.41 -31.77 -25.88
CA SER A 227 -3.73 -31.87 -26.50
C SER A 227 -4.67 -30.81 -25.95
N ILE A 228 -5.55 -30.26 -26.78
CA ILE A 228 -6.66 -29.38 -26.32
C ILE A 228 -7.57 -30.13 -25.33
N ASP A 229 -7.76 -31.44 -25.51
CA ASP A 229 -8.62 -32.27 -24.66
C ASP A 229 -8.06 -32.53 -23.25
N ASP A 230 -6.74 -32.34 -23.07
CA ASP A 230 -6.10 -32.46 -21.77
C ASP A 230 -6.22 -31.10 -21.09
N GLY A 231 -7.31 -30.88 -20.35
CA GLY A 231 -7.70 -29.60 -19.69
C GLY A 231 -6.64 -28.90 -18.81
N ASN A 232 -5.44 -29.47 -18.69
CA ASN A 232 -4.23 -28.89 -18.12
C ASN A 232 -3.36 -28.07 -19.11
N ALA A 233 -3.62 -28.11 -20.42
CA ALA A 233 -2.78 -27.41 -21.41
C ALA A 233 -2.98 -25.87 -21.38
N ALA A 234 -4.15 -25.39 -20.97
CA ALA A 234 -4.49 -23.97 -20.98
C ALA A 234 -3.91 -23.15 -19.80
N SER A 235 -3.37 -23.80 -18.76
CA SER A 235 -3.01 -23.12 -17.50
C SER A 235 -1.53 -22.79 -17.32
N SER A 236 -0.63 -23.23 -18.21
CA SER A 236 0.80 -22.92 -18.12
C SER A 236 1.27 -21.98 -19.25
N GLU A 237 2.02 -20.92 -18.92
CA GLU A 237 2.53 -19.92 -19.88
C GLU A 237 3.42 -20.51 -21.00
N ARG A 238 3.79 -21.79 -20.91
CA ARG A 238 4.68 -22.49 -21.84
C ARG A 238 4.06 -23.74 -22.48
N ALA A 239 2.75 -23.93 -22.36
CA ALA A 239 2.04 -24.96 -23.10
C ALA A 239 1.36 -24.37 -24.34
N VAL A 240 1.49 -25.09 -25.45
CA VAL A 240 0.83 -24.80 -26.72
C VAL A 240 -0.20 -25.91 -26.96
N PRO A 241 -1.50 -25.57 -26.99
CA PRO A 241 -2.54 -26.53 -27.32
C PRO A 241 -2.44 -26.96 -28.78
N VAL A 242 -2.63 -28.25 -29.03
CA VAL A 242 -2.64 -28.88 -30.36
C VAL A 242 -3.95 -29.66 -30.52
N ASP A 243 -4.57 -29.53 -31.69
CA ASP A 243 -5.90 -30.08 -32.00
C ASP A 243 -5.92 -31.60 -32.23
N ASP A 244 -4.80 -32.21 -32.63
CA ASP A 244 -4.70 -33.64 -32.89
C ASP A 244 -3.83 -34.36 -31.83
N ARG A 245 -4.50 -35.06 -30.90
CA ARG A 245 -3.85 -35.93 -29.90
C ARG A 245 -3.10 -37.10 -30.55
N GLY A 246 -3.62 -37.63 -31.65
CA GLY A 246 -2.97 -38.70 -32.42
C GLY A 246 -1.65 -38.23 -33.02
N TRP A 247 -1.61 -37.00 -33.54
CA TRP A 247 -0.38 -36.37 -34.03
C TRP A 247 0.67 -36.23 -32.94
N LEU A 248 0.29 -35.79 -31.74
CA LEU A 248 1.20 -35.69 -30.59
C LEU A 248 1.79 -37.06 -30.21
N ARG A 249 0.97 -38.11 -30.20
CA ARG A 249 1.41 -39.48 -29.87
C ARG A 249 2.37 -40.08 -30.90
N ARG A 250 2.37 -39.57 -32.14
CA ARG A 250 3.33 -39.97 -33.19
C ARG A 250 4.68 -39.25 -33.07
N ARG A 251 4.86 -38.35 -32.10
CA ARG A 251 6.13 -37.64 -31.89
C ARG A 251 7.12 -38.47 -31.11
N ALA A 252 8.37 -38.45 -31.56
CA ALA A 252 9.50 -39.09 -30.92
C ALA A 252 10.61 -38.07 -30.63
N VAL A 253 11.42 -38.33 -29.60
CA VAL A 253 12.62 -37.54 -29.32
C VAL A 253 13.54 -37.53 -30.54
N GLY A 254 13.95 -36.34 -30.98
CA GLY A 254 14.72 -36.13 -32.21
C GLY A 254 13.91 -35.65 -33.40
N ASP A 255 12.58 -35.74 -33.36
CA ASP A 255 11.72 -35.21 -34.42
C ASP A 255 11.91 -33.69 -34.60
N VAL A 256 11.75 -33.23 -35.84
CA VAL A 256 11.75 -31.80 -36.16
C VAL A 256 10.34 -31.38 -36.57
N VAL A 257 9.72 -30.56 -35.73
CA VAL A 257 8.45 -29.90 -36.01
C VAL A 257 8.76 -28.58 -36.71
N VAL A 258 8.21 -28.40 -37.91
CA VAL A 258 8.26 -27.16 -38.67
C VAL A 258 6.95 -26.42 -38.46
N VAL A 259 7.03 -25.15 -38.10
CA VAL A 259 5.87 -24.26 -37.95
C VAL A 259 6.09 -22.98 -38.73
N ALA A 260 5.07 -22.56 -39.48
CA ALA A 260 5.02 -21.22 -40.04
C ALA A 260 4.64 -20.25 -38.93
N ASP A 261 5.56 -19.35 -38.56
CA ASP A 261 5.26 -18.33 -37.56
C ASP A 261 4.27 -17.28 -38.10
N ALA A 262 3.67 -16.47 -37.23
CA ALA A 262 2.66 -15.45 -37.56
C ALA A 262 3.15 -14.37 -38.55
N ARG A 263 4.43 -14.37 -38.92
CA ARG A 263 5.03 -13.51 -39.96
C ARG A 263 5.24 -14.27 -41.27
N GLY A 264 4.77 -15.51 -41.38
CA GLY A 264 4.96 -16.38 -42.53
C GLY A 264 6.34 -17.03 -42.61
N VAL A 265 7.13 -17.02 -41.53
CA VAL A 265 8.50 -17.56 -41.57
C VAL A 265 8.55 -18.95 -40.91
N ASP A 266 9.08 -19.93 -41.64
CA ASP A 266 9.30 -21.27 -41.11
C ASP A 266 10.28 -21.27 -39.92
N ARG A 267 9.90 -22.00 -38.87
CA ARG A 267 10.68 -22.25 -37.66
C ARG A 267 10.76 -23.75 -37.44
N ARG A 268 11.95 -24.21 -37.07
CA ARG A 268 12.22 -25.61 -36.74
C ARG A 268 12.35 -25.74 -35.23
N TRP A 269 11.54 -26.62 -34.66
CA TRP A 269 11.51 -26.96 -33.25
C TRP A 269 11.91 -28.43 -33.11
N HIS A 270 12.77 -28.73 -32.14
CA HIS A 270 13.28 -30.09 -31.94
C HIS A 270 12.56 -30.74 -30.77
N VAL A 271 11.96 -31.91 -30.97
CA VAL A 271 11.36 -32.68 -29.87
C VAL A 271 12.48 -33.22 -29.00
N VAL A 272 12.50 -32.83 -27.72
CA VAL A 272 13.54 -33.21 -26.76
C VAL A 272 13.04 -34.16 -25.69
N ASP A 273 11.72 -34.23 -25.49
CA ASP A 273 11.08 -35.12 -24.52
C ASP A 273 9.65 -35.44 -24.96
N VAL A 274 9.14 -36.61 -24.59
CA VAL A 274 7.79 -37.09 -24.94
C VAL A 274 7.22 -37.89 -23.75
N ASP A 275 5.97 -37.64 -23.41
CA ASP A 275 5.22 -38.39 -22.41
C ASP A 275 3.77 -38.68 -22.87
N GLU A 276 2.96 -39.30 -22.02
CA GLU A 276 1.58 -39.68 -22.35
C GLU A 276 0.65 -38.49 -22.70
N GLY A 277 0.99 -37.29 -22.22
CA GLY A 277 0.21 -36.07 -22.36
C GLY A 277 0.80 -35.05 -23.35
N GLY A 278 1.79 -35.43 -24.15
CA GLY A 278 2.34 -34.56 -25.19
C GLY A 278 3.87 -34.65 -25.35
N CYS A 279 4.47 -33.59 -25.89
CA CYS A 279 5.92 -33.53 -26.08
C CYS A 279 6.51 -32.16 -25.75
N ILE A 280 7.77 -32.12 -25.34
CA ILE A 280 8.52 -30.89 -25.11
C ILE A 280 9.39 -30.62 -26.34
N VAL A 281 9.32 -29.39 -26.84
CA VAL A 281 10.13 -28.95 -27.98
C VAL A 281 11.10 -27.83 -27.59
N ALA A 282 12.32 -27.92 -28.12
CA ALA A 282 13.36 -26.91 -28.01
C ALA A 282 13.31 -25.95 -29.22
N VAL A 283 13.26 -24.65 -28.91
CA VAL A 283 13.13 -23.56 -29.86
C VAL A 283 14.36 -22.66 -29.81
N HIS A 284 15.12 -22.67 -30.91
CA HIS A 284 16.38 -21.94 -31.04
C HIS A 284 16.24 -20.59 -31.76
N LYS A 285 15.07 -20.29 -32.32
CA LYS A 285 14.77 -19.00 -32.98
C LYS A 285 13.47 -18.44 -32.45
N THR A 286 13.43 -17.12 -32.25
CA THR A 286 12.20 -16.46 -31.81
C THR A 286 11.06 -16.75 -32.77
N THR A 287 9.99 -17.33 -32.23
CA THR A 287 8.80 -17.76 -32.96
C THR A 287 7.60 -17.01 -32.42
N TYR A 288 6.79 -16.45 -33.32
CA TYR A 288 5.52 -15.80 -32.97
C TYR A 288 4.42 -16.75 -33.43
N LEU A 289 3.70 -17.34 -32.50
CA LEU A 289 2.66 -18.33 -32.78
C LEU A 289 1.30 -17.65 -32.75
N ALA A 290 0.41 -18.03 -33.67
CA ALA A 290 -1.00 -17.63 -33.71
C ALA A 290 -1.87 -18.90 -33.71
N PRO A 291 -3.14 -18.84 -33.25
CA PRO A 291 -4.08 -19.94 -33.43
C PRO A 291 -4.19 -20.35 -34.90
N GLY A 292 -4.36 -21.65 -35.12
CA GLY A 292 -4.39 -22.25 -36.45
C GLY A 292 -3.01 -22.40 -37.11
N ALA A 293 -1.91 -22.04 -36.44
CA ALA A 293 -0.58 -22.24 -37.01
C ALA A 293 -0.33 -23.74 -37.28
N HIS A 294 0.15 -24.03 -38.49
CA HIS A 294 0.34 -25.39 -38.97
C HIS A 294 1.65 -25.99 -38.43
N LEU A 295 1.54 -27.10 -37.71
CA LEU A 295 2.65 -27.90 -37.19
C LEU A 295 2.83 -29.11 -38.10
N ARG A 296 3.94 -29.16 -38.85
CA ARG A 296 4.27 -30.27 -39.77
C ARG A 296 5.57 -30.94 -39.37
N THR A 297 5.74 -32.22 -39.65
CA THR A 297 7.06 -32.87 -39.50
C THR A 297 7.95 -32.63 -40.70
N ALA A 298 9.27 -32.64 -40.49
CA ALA A 298 10.24 -32.51 -41.57
C ALA A 298 10.46 -33.81 -42.37
N VAL A 299 9.90 -34.95 -41.96
CA VAL A 299 10.19 -36.28 -42.54
C VAL A 299 8.90 -37.09 -42.70
N GLY A 300 8.55 -37.47 -43.94
CA GLY A 300 7.47 -38.42 -44.27
C GLY A 300 6.70 -38.09 -45.56
N GLU A 301 6.33 -39.13 -46.34
CA GLU A 301 5.55 -39.04 -47.60
C GLU A 301 4.04 -38.74 -47.40
N HIS A 302 3.61 -38.40 -46.18
CA HIS A 302 2.22 -38.07 -45.86
C HIS A 302 2.14 -36.71 -45.18
N ASP A 303 1.03 -36.02 -45.40
CA ASP A 303 0.67 -34.71 -44.83
C ASP A 303 0.40 -34.83 -43.31
N ASP A 304 1.43 -35.19 -42.52
CA ASP A 304 1.35 -35.37 -41.05
C ASP A 304 1.41 -34.00 -40.35
N ALA A 305 0.24 -33.39 -40.24
CA ALA A 305 0.08 -32.06 -39.68
C ALA A 305 -0.96 -31.99 -38.56
N ALA A 306 -0.79 -30.97 -37.72
CA ALA A 306 -1.75 -30.56 -36.70
C ALA A 306 -1.78 -29.03 -36.63
N HIS A 307 -2.78 -28.47 -35.96
CA HIS A 307 -2.92 -27.03 -35.76
C HIS A 307 -2.77 -26.67 -34.29
N VAL A 308 -2.24 -25.47 -34.10
CA VAL A 308 -2.24 -24.81 -32.80
C VAL A 308 -3.66 -24.39 -32.45
N GLY A 309 -4.13 -24.78 -31.26
CA GLY A 309 -5.41 -24.37 -30.71
C GLY A 309 -5.44 -22.91 -30.23
N ASP A 310 -6.41 -22.60 -29.38
CA ASP A 310 -6.56 -21.25 -28.83
C ASP A 310 -5.34 -20.86 -27.98
N LEU A 311 -4.82 -19.67 -28.25
CA LEU A 311 -3.68 -19.10 -27.53
C LEU A 311 -4.15 -17.98 -26.60
N PRO A 312 -3.43 -17.75 -25.48
CA PRO A 312 -3.75 -16.64 -24.59
C PRO A 312 -3.67 -15.31 -25.33
N ARG A 313 -4.72 -14.48 -25.16
CA ARG A 313 -4.73 -13.11 -25.65
C ARG A 313 -3.83 -12.26 -24.77
N ARG A 314 -3.00 -11.42 -25.40
CA ARG A 314 -2.12 -10.51 -24.64
C ARG A 314 -2.86 -9.23 -24.31
N ALA A 315 -2.78 -8.84 -23.05
CA ALA A 315 -3.20 -7.51 -22.62
C ALA A 315 -2.45 -6.45 -23.43
N GLN A 316 -3.19 -5.53 -24.03
CA GLN A 316 -2.63 -4.40 -24.76
C GLN A 316 -2.40 -3.20 -23.85
N SER A 317 -1.68 -2.22 -24.37
CA SER A 317 -1.39 -0.96 -23.70
C SER A 317 -1.34 0.15 -24.74
N ILE A 318 -1.70 1.36 -24.35
CA ILE A 318 -1.58 2.56 -25.18
C ILE A 318 -0.27 3.27 -24.82
N ARG A 319 0.60 3.50 -25.80
CA ARG A 319 1.80 4.30 -25.58
C ARG A 319 1.44 5.78 -25.58
N VAL A 320 1.93 6.52 -24.58
CA VAL A 320 1.69 7.96 -24.44
C VAL A 320 3.00 8.73 -24.32
N LEU A 321 3.06 9.94 -24.89
CA LEU A 321 4.19 10.85 -24.81
C LEU A 321 3.79 12.18 -24.16
N ALA A 322 4.78 12.98 -23.76
CA ALA A 322 4.53 14.34 -23.30
C ALA A 322 3.89 15.17 -24.43
N GLY A 323 2.86 15.95 -24.10
CA GLY A 323 2.07 16.71 -25.05
C GLY A 323 0.86 15.95 -25.62
N HIS A 324 0.82 14.62 -25.54
CA HIS A 324 -0.34 13.84 -25.97
C HIS A 324 -1.56 14.15 -25.09
N ARG A 325 -2.76 13.87 -25.62
CA ARG A 325 -4.03 14.03 -24.92
C ARG A 325 -4.64 12.67 -24.63
N VAL A 326 -5.01 12.43 -23.37
CA VAL A 326 -5.77 11.24 -22.96
C VAL A 326 -7.21 11.67 -22.67
N VAL A 327 -8.17 11.12 -23.40
CA VAL A 327 -9.59 11.33 -23.18
C VAL A 327 -10.13 10.16 -22.35
N LEU A 328 -10.49 10.46 -21.10
CA LEU A 328 -11.28 9.58 -20.27
C LEU A 328 -12.73 9.58 -20.76
N VAL A 329 -13.34 8.41 -20.81
CA VAL A 329 -14.74 8.23 -21.18
C VAL A 329 -15.51 7.56 -20.05
N ASN A 330 -16.75 7.99 -19.81
CA ASN A 330 -17.64 7.41 -18.81
C ASN A 330 -18.27 6.10 -19.33
N SER A 331 -17.41 5.13 -19.63
CA SER A 331 -17.77 3.80 -20.09
C SER A 331 -16.69 2.81 -19.66
N MET A 332 -17.13 1.60 -19.31
CA MET A 332 -16.27 0.44 -19.06
C MET A 332 -16.29 -0.55 -20.23
N GLU A 333 -16.82 -0.16 -21.39
CA GLU A 333 -16.65 -0.93 -22.62
C GLU A 333 -15.18 -0.92 -23.06
N PRO A 334 -14.63 -2.06 -23.52
CA PRO A 334 -13.26 -2.12 -24.03
C PRO A 334 -13.07 -1.15 -25.19
N VAL A 335 -11.99 -0.37 -25.14
CA VAL A 335 -11.60 0.51 -26.25
C VAL A 335 -10.43 -0.07 -27.04
N PRO A 336 -10.39 0.08 -28.37
CA PRO A 336 -9.22 -0.33 -29.15
C PRO A 336 -8.01 0.52 -28.76
N PRO A 337 -6.79 -0.06 -28.67
CA PRO A 337 -5.60 0.73 -28.45
C PRO A 337 -5.35 1.63 -29.67
N SER A 338 -5.25 2.93 -29.43
CA SER A 338 -4.83 3.90 -30.44
C SER A 338 -3.38 3.66 -30.91
N PRO A 339 -3.03 4.06 -32.15
CA PRO A 339 -1.65 4.03 -32.63
C PRO A 339 -0.65 4.77 -31.72
N ASP A 340 0.61 4.31 -31.71
CA ASP A 340 1.69 4.87 -30.88
C ASP A 340 2.01 6.35 -31.22
N ASP A 341 1.74 6.76 -32.46
CA ASP A 341 1.97 8.10 -33.00
C ASP A 341 0.72 8.99 -32.99
N ALA A 342 -0.39 8.52 -32.42
CA ALA A 342 -1.60 9.32 -32.28
C ALA A 342 -1.43 10.40 -31.20
N ASP A 343 -1.84 11.63 -31.50
CA ASP A 343 -1.84 12.73 -30.53
C ASP A 343 -2.93 12.59 -29.45
N VAL A 344 -3.99 11.81 -29.76
CA VAL A 344 -5.16 11.63 -28.91
C VAL A 344 -5.41 10.16 -28.64
N HIS A 345 -5.52 9.82 -27.37
CA HIS A 345 -5.78 8.48 -26.86
C HIS A 345 -7.09 8.46 -26.09
N ARG A 346 -7.78 7.32 -26.06
CA ARG A 346 -9.05 7.17 -25.33
C ARG A 346 -8.96 5.97 -24.39
N ILE A 347 -9.54 6.10 -23.19
CA ILE A 347 -9.67 4.99 -22.24
C ILE A 347 -10.86 5.20 -21.32
N GLY A 348 -11.51 4.12 -20.90
CA GLY A 348 -12.57 4.18 -19.90
C GLY A 348 -12.10 4.70 -18.55
N CYS A 349 -13.02 5.20 -17.74
CA CYS A 349 -12.81 5.55 -16.34
C CYS A 349 -13.89 4.87 -15.50
N SER A 350 -13.50 4.19 -14.44
CA SER A 350 -14.40 3.36 -13.63
C SER A 350 -15.40 4.14 -12.78
N LEU A 351 -15.22 5.46 -12.62
CA LEU A 351 -15.99 6.27 -11.69
C LEU A 351 -16.70 7.44 -12.42
N PRO A 352 -18.04 7.38 -12.59
CA PRO A 352 -18.81 8.43 -13.25
C PRO A 352 -18.70 9.82 -12.61
N GLU A 353 -18.51 9.89 -11.30
CA GLU A 353 -18.42 11.13 -10.52
C GLU A 353 -17.24 12.01 -10.97
N VAL A 354 -16.18 11.40 -11.53
CA VAL A 354 -15.04 12.12 -12.11
C VAL A 354 -15.49 13.12 -13.17
N PHE A 355 -16.45 12.76 -14.03
CA PHE A 355 -16.94 13.62 -15.10
C PHE A 355 -17.84 14.75 -14.59
N ARG A 356 -18.46 14.56 -13.41
CA ARG A 356 -19.29 15.57 -12.76
C ARG A 356 -18.44 16.62 -12.06
N ASP A 357 -17.51 16.14 -11.22
CA ASP A 357 -16.83 16.95 -10.21
C ASP A 357 -15.51 17.55 -10.70
N CYS A 358 -14.84 16.93 -11.67
CA CYS A 358 -13.56 17.43 -12.17
C CYS A 358 -13.71 18.73 -12.97
N GLN A 359 -12.69 19.58 -12.89
CA GLN A 359 -12.64 20.91 -13.50
C GLN A 359 -11.41 21.08 -14.38
N VAL A 360 -11.50 21.97 -15.37
CA VAL A 360 -10.37 22.36 -16.21
C VAL A 360 -9.29 23.00 -15.33
N GLY A 361 -8.03 22.66 -15.59
CA GLY A 361 -6.88 23.11 -14.79
C GLY A 361 -6.49 22.17 -13.64
N GLN A 362 -7.31 21.17 -13.29
CA GLN A 362 -6.98 20.20 -12.24
C GLN A 362 -6.00 19.14 -12.74
N ARG A 363 -5.18 18.60 -11.83
CA ARG A 363 -4.20 17.55 -12.15
C ARG A 363 -4.86 16.18 -12.20
N VAL A 364 -4.36 15.34 -13.11
CA VAL A 364 -4.73 13.92 -13.22
C VAL A 364 -3.47 13.08 -13.36
N TRP A 365 -3.38 12.03 -12.55
CA TRP A 365 -2.26 11.09 -12.55
C TRP A 365 -2.72 9.69 -12.90
N PHE A 366 -1.84 8.93 -13.54
CA PHE A 366 -2.09 7.57 -14.02
C PHE A 366 -1.04 6.59 -13.51
N ASP A 367 -1.46 5.34 -13.31
CA ASP A 367 -0.62 4.20 -12.89
C ASP A 367 0.17 4.54 -11.61
N ASP A 368 -0.56 4.97 -10.59
CA ASP A 368 -0.04 5.33 -9.25
C ASP A 368 1.03 6.43 -9.32
N GLY A 369 0.75 7.50 -10.08
CA GLY A 369 1.60 8.70 -10.15
C GLY A 369 2.77 8.65 -11.14
N LYS A 370 2.91 7.59 -11.95
CA LYS A 370 4.05 7.45 -12.88
C LYS A 370 4.07 8.48 -14.01
N PHE A 371 2.90 8.89 -14.46
CA PHE A 371 2.75 9.94 -15.47
C PHE A 371 1.43 10.67 -15.27
N GLY A 372 1.36 11.91 -15.74
CA GLY A 372 0.21 12.76 -15.48
C GLY A 372 0.18 14.04 -16.30
N GLY A 373 -0.88 14.78 -16.08
CA GLY A 373 -1.23 15.94 -16.86
C GLY A 373 -2.27 16.83 -16.19
N VAL A 374 -2.79 17.76 -16.96
CA VAL A 374 -3.80 18.73 -16.52
C VAL A 374 -5.04 18.58 -17.38
N VAL A 375 -6.21 18.69 -16.76
CA VAL A 375 -7.49 18.69 -17.48
C VAL A 375 -7.58 19.92 -18.38
N GLU A 376 -7.71 19.67 -19.67
CA GLU A 376 -7.83 20.69 -20.71
C GLU A 376 -9.29 20.97 -21.08
N ARG A 377 -10.14 19.92 -21.04
CA ARG A 377 -11.57 20.03 -21.35
C ARG A 377 -12.37 19.00 -20.55
N VAL A 378 -13.56 19.41 -20.09
CA VAL A 378 -14.58 18.54 -19.51
C VAL A 378 -15.86 18.68 -20.34
N ASP A 379 -16.35 17.58 -20.90
CA ASP A 379 -17.60 17.50 -21.64
C ASP A 379 -18.61 16.65 -20.86
N ARG A 380 -19.43 17.30 -20.04
CA ARG A 380 -20.39 16.62 -19.15
C ARG A 380 -21.52 15.94 -19.89
N ALA A 381 -21.90 16.46 -21.06
CA ALA A 381 -22.98 15.89 -21.86
C ALA A 381 -22.52 14.60 -22.55
N ALA A 382 -21.27 14.57 -23.04
CA ALA A 382 -20.67 13.38 -23.63
C ALA A 382 -20.10 12.40 -22.60
N GLY A 383 -19.93 12.81 -21.34
CA GLY A 383 -19.22 12.01 -20.33
C GLY A 383 -17.74 11.83 -20.68
N GLU A 384 -17.10 12.89 -21.20
CA GLU A 384 -15.70 12.87 -21.61
C GLU A 384 -14.86 13.88 -20.84
N LEU A 385 -13.62 13.52 -20.53
CA LEU A 385 -12.65 14.40 -19.90
C LEU A 385 -11.31 14.26 -20.60
N ALA A 386 -10.78 15.37 -21.11
CA ALA A 386 -9.51 15.41 -21.81
C ALA A 386 -8.39 15.91 -20.90
N VAL A 387 -7.35 15.10 -20.72
CA VAL A 387 -6.13 15.42 -19.97
C VAL A 387 -4.99 15.65 -20.95
N ARG A 388 -4.33 16.80 -20.85
CA ARG A 388 -3.07 17.08 -21.55
C ARG A 388 -1.91 16.57 -20.71
N LEU A 389 -1.13 15.62 -21.25
CA LEU A 389 0.01 15.07 -20.54
C LEU A 389 1.20 16.02 -20.56
N HIS A 390 1.78 16.28 -19.39
CA HIS A 390 2.95 17.14 -19.24
C HIS A 390 4.12 16.42 -18.55
N GLN A 391 3.81 15.47 -17.67
CA GLN A 391 4.80 14.73 -16.88
C GLN A 391 4.79 13.27 -17.32
N VAL A 392 5.70 12.92 -18.22
CA VAL A 392 5.86 11.57 -18.76
C VAL A 392 7.35 11.22 -18.74
N PRO A 393 7.73 9.98 -18.35
CA PRO A 393 9.13 9.54 -18.40
C PRO A 393 9.78 9.69 -19.79
N PRO A 394 11.11 9.86 -19.86
CA PRO A 394 11.84 9.86 -21.12
C PRO A 394 11.56 8.58 -21.93
N GLY A 395 11.13 8.73 -23.18
CA GLY A 395 10.74 7.60 -24.05
C GLY A 395 9.26 7.22 -24.01
N GLY A 396 8.46 7.88 -23.17
CA GLY A 396 7.01 7.67 -23.04
C GLY A 396 6.62 6.74 -21.90
N ALA A 397 5.31 6.62 -21.68
CA ALA A 397 4.71 5.68 -20.74
C ALA A 397 3.72 4.74 -21.44
N LYS A 398 3.34 3.66 -20.75
CA LYS A 398 2.31 2.73 -21.21
C LYS A 398 1.09 2.84 -20.30
N LEU A 399 -0.02 3.27 -20.88
CA LEU A 399 -1.33 3.27 -20.26
C LEU A 399 -1.95 1.87 -20.41
N HIS A 400 -2.18 1.21 -19.29
CA HIS A 400 -2.77 -0.13 -19.22
C HIS A 400 -4.20 -0.06 -18.68
N ALA A 401 -4.99 -1.12 -18.92
CA ALA A 401 -6.28 -1.32 -18.29
C ALA A 401 -6.15 -1.55 -16.78
N GLY A 402 -7.17 -1.15 -16.00
CA GLY A 402 -7.28 -1.40 -14.56
C GLY A 402 -6.29 -0.63 -13.67
N LYS A 403 -5.57 0.35 -14.23
CA LYS A 403 -4.56 1.16 -13.52
C LYS A 403 -5.21 2.31 -12.75
N GLY A 404 -4.63 2.65 -11.60
CA GLY A 404 -5.13 3.75 -10.76
C GLY A 404 -5.14 5.08 -11.50
N ILE A 405 -6.17 5.88 -11.25
CA ILE A 405 -6.27 7.29 -11.63
C ILE A 405 -6.38 8.09 -10.32
N ASN A 406 -5.53 9.10 -10.14
CA ASN A 406 -5.57 9.99 -8.98
C ASN A 406 -5.90 11.42 -9.42
N LEU A 407 -6.72 12.10 -8.63
CA LEU A 407 -7.34 13.40 -8.94
C LEU A 407 -7.16 14.33 -7.72
N PRO A 408 -5.92 14.73 -7.40
CA PRO A 408 -5.58 15.37 -6.12
C PRO A 408 -6.29 16.71 -5.87
N ASP A 409 -6.74 17.36 -6.94
CA ASP A 409 -7.38 18.67 -6.88
C ASP A 409 -8.92 18.58 -6.96
N THR A 410 -9.47 17.37 -7.16
CA THR A 410 -10.91 17.16 -7.36
C THR A 410 -11.56 16.67 -6.07
N ASP A 411 -12.56 17.42 -5.61
CA ASP A 411 -13.45 16.98 -4.52
C ASP A 411 -14.46 15.97 -5.06
N LEU A 412 -14.11 14.68 -5.00
CA LEU A 412 -14.99 13.58 -5.37
C LEU A 412 -15.92 13.27 -4.22
N ARG A 413 -17.19 13.65 -4.32
CA ARG A 413 -18.19 13.31 -3.29
C ARG A 413 -18.67 11.87 -3.47
N LEU A 414 -17.98 10.95 -2.79
CA LEU A 414 -18.17 9.50 -2.88
C LEU A 414 -18.68 8.95 -1.56
N PRO A 415 -19.46 7.86 -1.57
CA PRO A 415 -19.76 7.14 -0.34
C PRO A 415 -18.48 6.53 0.24
N ALA A 416 -18.44 6.40 1.57
CA ALA A 416 -17.31 5.82 2.27
C ALA A 416 -17.13 4.32 1.96
N LEU A 417 -18.26 3.63 1.78
CA LEU A 417 -18.33 2.23 1.39
C LEU A 417 -19.02 2.14 0.03
N THR A 418 -18.35 1.50 -0.92
CA THR A 418 -18.97 1.17 -2.21
C THR A 418 -19.93 -0.01 -2.07
N ALA A 419 -20.78 -0.24 -3.08
CA ALA A 419 -21.65 -1.43 -3.09
C ALA A 419 -20.83 -2.74 -3.00
N ALA A 420 -19.68 -2.78 -3.67
CA ALA A 420 -18.75 -3.90 -3.60
C ALA A 420 -18.12 -4.05 -2.19
N ASP A 421 -17.82 -2.94 -1.51
CA ASP A 421 -17.34 -3.00 -0.12
C ASP A 421 -18.41 -3.55 0.83
N CYS A 422 -19.68 -3.14 0.66
CA CYS A 422 -20.80 -3.69 1.45
C CYS A 422 -21.00 -5.19 1.23
N GLU A 423 -20.81 -5.69 0.00
CA GLU A 423 -20.84 -7.11 -0.30
C GLU A 423 -19.64 -7.85 0.31
N ALA A 424 -18.44 -7.31 0.12
CA ALA A 424 -17.20 -7.85 0.70
C ALA A 424 -17.28 -7.91 2.23
N LEU A 425 -17.86 -6.89 2.87
CA LEU A 425 -18.05 -6.81 4.33
C LEU A 425 -18.76 -8.04 4.88
N GLN A 426 -19.73 -8.60 4.17
CA GLN A 426 -20.43 -9.82 4.60
C GLN A 426 -19.45 -10.98 4.81
N SER A 427 -18.40 -11.09 3.99
CA SER A 427 -17.36 -12.10 4.15
C SER A 427 -16.31 -11.67 5.17
N VAL A 428 -15.90 -10.40 5.14
CA VAL A 428 -14.88 -9.84 6.05
C VAL A 428 -15.25 -10.04 7.51
N VAL A 429 -16.50 -9.77 7.92
CA VAL A 429 -16.91 -9.90 9.33
C VAL A 429 -16.80 -11.32 9.89
N ARG A 430 -16.77 -12.35 9.03
CA ARG A 430 -16.57 -13.76 9.43
C ARG A 430 -15.10 -14.19 9.40
N LEU A 431 -14.29 -13.54 8.58
CA LEU A 431 -12.93 -13.98 8.22
C LEU A 431 -11.83 -13.17 8.90
N ALA A 432 -12.08 -11.90 9.19
CA ALA A 432 -11.07 -10.97 9.67
C ALA A 432 -11.06 -10.83 11.19
N ASP A 433 -9.89 -10.52 11.73
CA ASP A 433 -9.72 -9.93 13.06
C ASP A 433 -9.72 -8.40 13.00
N ILE A 434 -9.36 -7.85 11.83
CA ILE A 434 -9.24 -6.41 11.54
C ILE A 434 -9.78 -6.11 10.14
N VAL A 435 -10.66 -5.12 10.02
CA VAL A 435 -11.04 -4.51 8.73
C VAL A 435 -10.28 -3.21 8.52
N ASN A 436 -9.67 -3.06 7.35
CA ASN A 436 -8.99 -1.84 6.93
C ASN A 436 -9.87 -1.11 5.90
N ALA A 437 -10.36 0.08 6.25
CA ALA A 437 -11.18 0.90 5.37
C ALA A 437 -10.33 1.84 4.52
N SER A 438 -10.44 1.70 3.20
CA SER A 438 -9.68 2.48 2.21
C SER A 438 -10.32 3.85 1.94
N PHE A 439 -9.50 4.84 1.57
CA PHE A 439 -9.88 6.20 1.18
C PHE A 439 -10.78 6.94 2.18
N VAL A 440 -10.53 6.76 3.48
CA VAL A 440 -11.25 7.50 4.53
C VAL A 440 -10.85 8.98 4.46
N ARG A 441 -11.85 9.86 4.30
CA ARG A 441 -11.67 11.31 4.11
C ARG A 441 -12.32 12.16 5.19
N SER A 442 -13.31 11.60 5.88
CA SER A 442 -14.11 12.35 6.84
C SER A 442 -14.49 11.54 8.08
N ALA A 443 -14.88 12.25 9.13
CA ALA A 443 -15.50 11.65 10.31
C ALA A 443 -16.80 10.90 9.98
N ASP A 444 -17.52 11.30 8.93
CA ASP A 444 -18.75 10.64 8.52
C ASP A 444 -18.47 9.27 7.90
N ASP A 445 -17.38 9.16 7.12
CA ASP A 445 -16.95 7.88 6.55
C ASP A 445 -16.73 6.81 7.63
N VAL A 446 -16.11 7.22 8.73
CA VAL A 446 -15.90 6.36 9.90
C VAL A 446 -17.22 5.97 10.54
N ARG A 447 -18.17 6.91 10.71
CA ARG A 447 -19.49 6.61 11.28
C ARG A 447 -20.28 5.63 10.41
N GLN A 448 -20.21 5.77 9.10
CA GLN A 448 -20.84 4.85 8.15
C GLN A 448 -20.27 3.44 8.27
N LEU A 449 -18.94 3.30 8.35
CA LEU A 449 -18.29 2.02 8.59
C LEU A 449 -18.73 1.39 9.91
N LEU A 450 -18.68 2.14 11.02
CA LEU A 450 -19.07 1.63 12.33
C LEU A 450 -20.54 1.19 12.35
N SER A 451 -21.43 1.96 11.73
CA SER A 451 -22.86 1.61 11.63
C SER A 451 -23.06 0.35 10.79
N ALA A 452 -22.28 0.17 9.71
CA ALA A 452 -22.33 -1.04 8.89
C ALA A 452 -21.83 -2.28 9.66
N LEU A 453 -20.80 -2.15 10.48
CA LEU A 453 -20.31 -3.23 11.35
C LEU A 453 -21.32 -3.59 12.45
N GLU A 454 -21.94 -2.59 13.08
CA GLU A 454 -23.02 -2.79 14.06
C GLU A 454 -24.20 -3.55 13.44
N ALA A 455 -24.62 -3.16 12.23
CA ALA A 455 -25.70 -3.84 11.50
C ALA A 455 -25.40 -5.30 11.15
N LEU A 456 -24.11 -5.67 11.09
CA LEU A 456 -23.63 -7.02 10.83
C LEU A 456 -23.23 -7.79 12.11
N ASP A 457 -23.56 -7.26 13.30
CA ASP A 457 -23.19 -7.83 14.62
C ASP A 457 -21.67 -8.03 14.77
N ALA A 458 -20.89 -7.13 14.16
CA ALA A 458 -19.43 -7.20 14.06
C ALA A 458 -18.73 -6.02 14.75
N ALA A 459 -19.38 -5.42 15.76
CA ALA A 459 -18.86 -4.26 16.49
C ALA A 459 -17.57 -4.51 17.30
N ASN A 460 -17.12 -5.77 17.41
CA ASN A 460 -15.87 -6.15 18.07
C ASN A 460 -14.68 -6.30 17.09
N LEU A 461 -14.93 -6.23 15.78
CA LEU A 461 -13.93 -6.36 14.73
C LEU A 461 -12.96 -5.17 14.80
N GLY A 462 -11.64 -5.40 14.77
CA GLY A 462 -10.68 -4.29 14.75
C GLY A 462 -10.89 -3.37 13.55
N VAL A 463 -10.81 -2.06 13.75
CA VAL A 463 -10.98 -1.07 12.67
C VAL A 463 -9.69 -0.30 12.45
N VAL A 464 -9.21 -0.30 11.21
CA VAL A 464 -8.13 0.57 10.76
C VAL A 464 -8.65 1.50 9.68
N VAL A 465 -8.48 2.80 9.89
CA VAL A 465 -8.75 3.80 8.85
C VAL A 465 -7.48 4.05 8.04
N LYS A 466 -7.56 3.92 6.72
CA LYS A 466 -6.43 4.18 5.83
C LYS A 466 -6.51 5.62 5.33
N ILE A 467 -5.43 6.35 5.55
CA ILE A 467 -5.30 7.73 5.08
C ILE A 467 -4.48 7.70 3.79
N GLU A 468 -5.20 7.90 2.69
CA GLU A 468 -4.70 7.76 1.31
C GLU A 468 -4.83 9.06 0.51
N THR A 469 -5.50 10.08 1.05
CA THR A 469 -5.81 11.33 0.36
C THR A 469 -5.38 12.55 1.16
N ALA A 470 -5.16 13.67 0.47
CA ALA A 470 -4.85 14.95 1.10
C ALA A 470 -6.00 15.43 2.03
N GLU A 471 -7.25 15.12 1.66
CA GLU A 471 -8.42 15.44 2.47
C GLU A 471 -8.45 14.62 3.77
N GLY A 472 -8.24 13.29 3.69
CA GLY A 472 -8.20 12.44 4.87
C GLY A 472 -7.08 12.83 5.85
N PHE A 473 -5.95 13.31 5.32
CA PHE A 473 -4.91 13.90 6.16
C PHE A 473 -5.36 15.18 6.87
N ARG A 474 -5.99 16.13 6.15
CA ARG A 474 -6.47 17.39 6.74
C ARG A 474 -7.53 17.17 7.83
N HIS A 475 -8.41 16.19 7.65
CA HIS A 475 -9.47 15.84 8.60
C HIS A 475 -9.09 14.75 9.59
N LEU A 476 -7.80 14.40 9.69
CA LEU A 476 -7.35 13.30 10.55
C LEU A 476 -7.74 13.47 12.03
N PRO A 477 -7.69 14.67 12.64
CA PRO A 477 -8.18 14.86 14.00
C PRO A 477 -9.66 14.47 14.19
N GLU A 478 -10.54 14.87 13.27
CA GLU A 478 -11.97 14.57 13.31
C GLU A 478 -12.24 13.08 13.02
N ILE A 479 -11.49 12.49 12.08
CA ILE A 479 -11.51 11.05 11.79
C ILE A 479 -11.14 10.25 13.03
N LEU A 480 -10.06 10.64 13.74
CA LEU A 480 -9.63 9.98 14.97
C LEU A 480 -10.69 10.07 16.07
N LEU A 481 -11.25 11.26 16.32
CA LEU A 481 -12.31 11.42 17.32
C LEU A 481 -13.57 10.58 16.99
N ALA A 482 -13.97 10.53 15.72
CA ALA A 482 -15.06 9.67 15.28
C ALA A 482 -14.74 8.18 15.42
N GLY A 483 -13.51 7.78 15.10
CA GLY A 483 -13.04 6.41 15.24
C GLY A 483 -12.90 5.96 16.69
N MET A 484 -12.58 6.87 17.62
CA MET A 484 -12.44 6.58 19.05
C MET A 484 -13.74 6.14 19.73
N ARG A 485 -14.89 6.19 19.03
CA ARG A 485 -16.14 5.52 19.43
C ARG A 485 -16.00 4.00 19.44
N HIS A 486 -15.04 3.48 18.68
CA HIS A 486 -14.70 2.07 18.61
C HIS A 486 -13.51 1.73 19.51
N GLU A 487 -13.60 0.63 20.27
CA GLU A 487 -12.56 0.24 21.22
C GLU A 487 -11.22 -0.07 20.53
N ARG A 488 -11.27 -0.80 19.41
CA ARG A 488 -10.11 -1.31 18.68
C ARG A 488 -9.90 -0.49 17.41
N LEU A 489 -9.25 0.66 17.55
CA LEU A 489 -9.01 1.61 16.46
C LEU A 489 -7.52 1.70 16.12
N GLY A 490 -7.19 1.76 14.83
CA GLY A 490 -5.85 2.09 14.33
C GLY A 490 -5.89 2.98 13.09
N VAL A 491 -4.73 3.50 12.70
CA VAL A 491 -4.54 4.27 11.48
C VAL A 491 -3.49 3.60 10.62
N MET A 492 -3.71 3.51 9.31
CA MET A 492 -2.69 3.13 8.35
C MET A 492 -2.27 4.33 7.52
N ILE A 493 -0.97 4.62 7.52
CA ILE A 493 -0.37 5.60 6.61
C ILE A 493 -0.13 4.88 5.28
N ALA A 494 -1.06 5.00 4.34
CA ALA A 494 -1.04 4.30 3.08
C ALA A 494 -0.37 5.18 2.00
N ARG A 495 0.97 5.15 2.01
CA ARG A 495 1.84 6.09 1.30
C ARG A 495 1.77 6.01 -0.22
N GLY A 496 1.43 4.85 -0.79
CA GLY A 496 1.33 4.66 -2.24
C GLY A 496 0.39 5.67 -2.89
N ASP A 497 -0.89 5.65 -2.53
CA ASP A 497 -1.87 6.62 -3.04
C ASP A 497 -1.65 8.03 -2.45
N LEU A 498 -1.27 8.12 -1.16
CA LEU A 498 -1.06 9.42 -0.50
C LEU A 498 0.05 10.24 -1.15
N ALA A 499 1.15 9.63 -1.61
CA ALA A 499 2.25 10.31 -2.27
C ALA A 499 1.83 11.01 -3.56
N VAL A 500 0.91 10.39 -4.31
CA VAL A 500 0.35 10.98 -5.54
C VAL A 500 -0.55 12.17 -5.20
N GLU A 501 -1.25 12.09 -4.08
CA GLU A 501 -2.21 13.09 -3.62
C GLU A 501 -1.54 14.36 -3.06
N VAL A 502 -0.54 14.19 -2.17
CA VAL A 502 0.12 15.33 -1.49
C VAL A 502 1.40 15.80 -2.19
N GLY A 503 1.91 15.03 -3.15
CA GLY A 503 3.21 15.24 -3.78
C GLY A 503 4.36 14.60 -2.99
N PHE A 504 5.39 14.14 -3.71
CA PHE A 504 6.56 13.48 -3.12
C PHE A 504 7.34 14.37 -2.16
N GLU A 505 7.33 15.69 -2.41
CA GLU A 505 7.99 16.69 -1.59
C GLU A 505 7.36 16.84 -0.20
N ARG A 506 6.04 16.63 -0.08
CA ARG A 506 5.31 16.73 1.19
C ARG A 506 5.12 15.40 1.89
N LEU A 507 5.33 14.26 1.21
CA LEU A 507 5.09 12.94 1.79
C LEU A 507 5.85 12.73 3.11
N ALA A 508 7.10 13.17 3.18
CA ALA A 508 7.91 13.03 4.39
C ALA A 508 7.37 13.87 5.56
N GLU A 509 6.88 15.09 5.28
CA GLU A 509 6.24 15.99 6.26
C GLU A 509 4.93 15.37 6.76
N VAL A 510 4.02 15.03 5.84
CA VAL A 510 2.69 14.49 6.14
C VAL A 510 2.78 13.22 6.98
N GLN A 511 3.68 12.31 6.63
CA GLN A 511 3.91 11.08 7.39
C GLN A 511 4.37 11.37 8.83
N GLU A 512 5.25 12.34 9.03
CA GLU A 512 5.68 12.74 10.37
C GLU A 512 4.52 13.31 11.17
N GLU A 513 3.76 14.25 10.62
CA GLU A 513 2.63 14.87 11.31
C GLU A 513 1.57 13.84 11.72
N MET A 514 1.29 12.85 10.86
CA MET A 514 0.39 11.75 11.17
C MET A 514 0.88 10.90 12.34
N LEU A 515 2.18 10.56 12.39
CA LEU A 515 2.75 9.81 13.52
C LEU A 515 2.59 10.60 14.82
N TRP A 516 2.80 11.92 14.79
CA TRP A 516 2.74 12.75 15.99
C TRP A 516 1.30 12.86 16.51
N LEU A 517 0.36 13.09 15.59
CA LEU A 517 -1.05 13.17 15.92
C LEU A 517 -1.59 11.84 16.47
N CYS A 518 -1.21 10.71 15.86
CA CYS A 518 -1.62 9.39 16.34
C CYS A 518 -0.96 9.03 17.68
N GLU A 519 0.28 9.46 17.93
CA GLU A 519 0.93 9.30 19.23
C GLU A 519 0.20 10.12 20.31
N ALA A 520 -0.22 11.35 20.00
CA ALA A 520 -1.03 12.16 20.90
C ALA A 520 -2.42 11.57 21.15
N ALA A 521 -3.04 11.03 20.11
CA ALA A 521 -4.28 10.27 20.19
C ALA A 521 -4.11 8.89 20.85
N ARG A 522 -2.87 8.45 21.10
CA ARG A 522 -2.54 7.09 21.57
C ARG A 522 -3.23 6.00 20.74
N VAL A 523 -3.33 6.22 19.44
CA VAL A 523 -3.89 5.29 18.45
C VAL A 523 -2.74 4.63 17.70
N PRO A 524 -2.72 3.28 17.61
CA PRO A 524 -1.65 2.56 16.91
C PRO A 524 -1.60 2.90 15.42
N VAL A 525 -0.37 3.04 14.91
CA VAL A 525 -0.12 3.34 13.50
C VAL A 525 0.47 2.13 12.77
N ILE A 526 0.00 1.89 11.55
CA ILE A 526 0.59 0.98 10.58
C ILE A 526 1.33 1.80 9.52
N TRP A 527 2.64 1.59 9.43
CA TRP A 527 3.50 2.17 8.39
C TRP A 527 3.43 1.31 7.14
N ALA A 528 2.73 1.78 6.11
CA ALA A 528 2.37 0.95 4.98
C ALA A 528 2.90 1.44 3.63
N THR A 529 2.93 0.48 2.70
CA THR A 529 3.33 0.56 1.29
C THR A 529 4.81 0.86 1.07
N GLU A 530 5.42 0.20 0.08
CA GLU A 530 6.79 0.42 -0.39
C GLU A 530 7.94 0.23 0.64
N VAL A 531 7.67 -0.35 1.82
CA VAL A 531 8.73 -0.76 2.74
C VAL A 531 9.41 -2.00 2.19
N LEU A 532 10.71 -1.90 1.88
CA LEU A 532 11.50 -3.00 1.30
C LEU A 532 10.87 -3.63 0.04
N ASP A 533 10.19 -2.85 -0.81
CA ASP A 533 9.48 -3.37 -1.99
C ASP A 533 10.43 -4.06 -2.98
N SER A 534 11.57 -3.43 -3.28
CA SER A 534 12.58 -4.01 -4.16
C SER A 534 13.17 -5.28 -3.57
N MET A 535 13.28 -5.38 -2.24
CA MET A 535 13.72 -6.60 -1.59
C MET A 535 12.70 -7.72 -1.79
N ALA A 536 11.42 -7.48 -1.52
CA ALA A 536 10.37 -8.46 -1.74
C ALA A 536 10.30 -8.94 -3.21
N ARG A 537 10.56 -8.04 -4.18
CA ARG A 537 10.54 -8.34 -5.61
C ARG A 537 11.80 -8.98 -6.18
N THR A 538 12.98 -8.53 -5.74
CA THR A 538 14.26 -8.83 -6.39
C THR A 538 15.31 -9.47 -5.47
N GLY A 539 14.99 -9.63 -4.18
CA GLY A 539 15.89 -10.16 -3.16
C GLY A 539 16.93 -9.16 -2.67
N ARG A 540 16.92 -7.91 -3.15
CA ARG A 540 17.88 -6.87 -2.74
C ARG A 540 17.18 -5.55 -2.44
N PRO A 541 17.35 -4.99 -1.23
CA PRO A 541 16.84 -3.67 -0.90
C PRO A 541 17.75 -2.57 -1.49
N SER A 542 17.16 -1.41 -1.76
CA SER A 542 17.90 -0.18 -1.98
C SER A 542 18.32 0.46 -0.64
N ARG A 543 19.31 1.36 -0.68
CA ARG A 543 19.73 2.13 0.51
C ARG A 543 18.59 2.99 1.08
N ALA A 544 17.75 3.53 0.20
CA ALA A 544 16.59 4.32 0.59
C ALA A 544 15.57 3.46 1.35
N GLU A 545 15.28 2.26 0.86
CA GLU A 545 14.34 1.33 1.51
C GLU A 545 14.84 0.86 2.88
N VAL A 546 16.15 0.62 3.05
CA VAL A 546 16.72 0.29 4.37
C VAL A 546 16.53 1.44 5.35
N THR A 547 16.71 2.68 4.88
CA THR A 547 16.50 3.89 5.70
C THR A 547 15.03 4.07 6.07
N ASP A 548 14.12 3.78 5.13
CA ASP A 548 12.68 3.81 5.34
C ASP A 548 12.22 2.77 6.36
N ALA A 549 12.65 1.52 6.19
CA ALA A 549 12.41 0.43 7.14
C ALA A 549 12.95 0.76 8.54
N ALA A 550 14.12 1.41 8.62
CA ALA A 550 14.68 1.87 9.88
C ALA A 550 13.81 2.94 10.54
N ARG A 551 13.13 3.82 9.79
CA ARG A 551 12.18 4.81 10.36
C ARG A 551 10.85 4.19 10.77
N ALA A 552 10.44 3.11 10.10
CA ALA A 552 9.19 2.41 10.35
C ALA A 552 9.09 1.83 11.78
N HIS A 553 10.22 1.68 12.51
CA HIS A 553 10.25 1.29 13.93
C HIS A 553 9.41 2.20 14.85
N ARG A 554 9.10 3.42 14.39
CA ARG A 554 8.29 4.40 15.12
C ARG A 554 6.79 4.10 15.06
N ALA A 555 6.36 3.22 14.17
CA ALA A 555 5.00 2.73 14.11
C ALA A 555 4.83 1.44 14.94
N GLU A 556 3.60 1.16 15.31
CA GLU A 556 3.21 -0.06 16.04
C GLU A 556 3.22 -1.30 15.13
N CYS A 557 3.16 -1.10 13.81
CA CYS A 557 3.21 -2.13 12.79
C CYS A 557 3.85 -1.60 11.50
N VAL A 558 4.56 -2.46 10.79
CA VAL A 558 5.08 -2.21 9.44
C VAL A 558 4.41 -3.19 8.48
N MET A 559 3.93 -2.68 7.34
CA MET A 559 3.30 -3.50 6.31
C MET A 559 4.25 -3.72 5.13
N LEU A 560 4.44 -4.98 4.76
CA LEU A 560 5.15 -5.40 3.56
C LEU A 560 4.16 -5.83 2.45
N ASN A 561 4.52 -5.48 1.21
CA ASN A 561 3.83 -5.96 0.01
C ASN A 561 4.23 -7.41 -0.32
N LYS A 562 3.55 -8.03 -1.29
CA LYS A 562 3.87 -9.39 -1.77
C LYS A 562 5.03 -9.42 -2.75
N GLY A 563 5.79 -10.52 -2.79
CA GLY A 563 6.84 -10.76 -3.78
C GLY A 563 7.55 -12.10 -3.58
N PRO A 564 8.32 -12.59 -4.57
CA PRO A 564 8.99 -13.89 -4.50
C PRO A 564 10.02 -14.02 -3.36
N HIS A 565 10.54 -12.91 -2.86
CA HIS A 565 11.51 -12.85 -1.75
C HIS A 565 10.89 -12.27 -0.47
N ILE A 566 9.57 -12.37 -0.31
CA ILE A 566 8.87 -11.76 0.82
C ILE A 566 9.34 -12.33 2.18
N THR A 567 9.63 -13.62 2.26
CA THR A 567 10.17 -14.27 3.47
C THR A 567 11.48 -13.61 3.92
N ASP A 568 12.37 -13.29 2.98
CA ASP A 568 13.63 -12.60 3.28
C ASP A 568 13.36 -11.16 3.75
N ALA A 569 12.41 -10.47 3.12
CA ALA A 569 12.03 -9.10 3.48
C ALA A 569 11.41 -9.02 4.89
N VAL A 570 10.61 -10.01 5.30
CA VAL A 570 10.07 -10.13 6.67
C VAL A 570 11.22 -10.23 7.68
N ARG A 571 12.18 -11.14 7.47
CA ARG A 571 13.33 -11.28 8.38
C ARG A 571 14.15 -9.99 8.45
N ALA A 572 14.40 -9.36 7.30
CA ALA A 572 15.18 -8.14 7.25
C ALA A 572 14.50 -6.96 7.97
N VAL A 573 13.18 -6.76 7.80
CA VAL A 573 12.50 -5.66 8.49
C VAL A 573 12.52 -5.86 10.00
N GLN A 574 12.36 -7.09 10.49
CA GLN A 574 12.44 -7.41 11.91
C GLN A 574 13.82 -7.08 12.48
N GLU A 575 14.90 -7.51 11.82
CA GLU A 575 16.26 -7.23 12.26
C GLU A 575 16.55 -5.71 12.29
N ILE A 576 16.15 -4.99 11.25
CA ILE A 576 16.35 -3.53 11.15
C ILE A 576 15.61 -2.83 12.30
N VAL A 577 14.33 -3.15 12.48
CA VAL A 577 13.48 -2.51 13.47
C VAL A 577 13.94 -2.83 14.90
N GLN A 578 14.31 -4.08 15.19
CA GLN A 578 14.82 -4.49 16.50
C GLN A 578 16.12 -3.77 16.86
N ARG A 579 17.03 -3.58 15.90
CA ARG A 579 18.25 -2.80 16.11
C ARG A 579 17.91 -1.34 16.43
N MET A 580 16.97 -0.74 15.71
CA MET A 580 16.56 0.65 15.90
C MET A 580 15.88 0.89 17.25
N HIS A 581 15.06 -0.04 17.74
CA HIS A 581 14.41 0.06 19.06
C HIS A 581 15.40 0.21 20.22
N GLN A 582 16.64 -0.28 20.06
CA GLN A 582 17.67 -0.13 21.09
C GLN A 582 18.31 1.27 21.11
N HIS A 583 18.14 2.06 20.04
CA HIS A 583 18.69 3.41 19.90
C HIS A 583 17.63 4.50 20.08
N GLN A 584 16.39 4.22 19.69
CA GLN A 584 15.31 5.18 19.66
C GLN A 584 14.00 4.56 20.13
N GLY A 585 13.24 5.31 20.92
CA GLY A 585 11.85 5.01 21.24
C GLY A 585 10.96 6.12 20.68
N LYS A 586 10.17 5.82 19.64
CA LYS A 586 9.42 6.85 18.91
C LYS A 586 10.39 7.94 18.42
N LYS A 587 10.24 9.19 18.88
CA LYS A 587 11.18 10.28 18.59
C LYS A 587 12.33 10.40 19.58
N HIS A 588 12.23 9.75 20.74
CA HIS A 588 13.22 9.91 21.79
C HIS A 588 14.46 9.11 21.45
N HIS A 589 15.56 9.84 21.23
CA HIS A 589 16.88 9.24 21.25
C HIS A 589 17.20 8.81 22.67
N LEU A 590 17.42 7.51 22.86
CA LEU A 590 17.93 6.97 24.10
C LEU A 590 19.43 6.79 23.91
N LEU A 591 20.23 7.47 24.74
CA LEU A 591 21.69 7.39 24.69
C LEU A 591 22.15 6.06 25.30
N ARG A 592 21.88 4.95 24.61
CA ARG A 592 22.48 3.66 24.94
C ARG A 592 24.01 3.79 24.84
N ARG A 593 24.75 3.08 25.68
CA ARG A 593 26.21 2.99 25.54
C ARG A 593 26.57 2.49 24.13
N LEU A 594 27.44 3.23 23.43
CA LEU A 594 27.88 2.89 22.09
C LEU A 594 29.20 2.12 22.19
N ARG A 595 29.20 0.86 21.72
CA ARG A 595 30.40 0.01 21.71
C ARG A 595 31.36 0.29 20.57
N ALA A 596 30.91 1.03 19.55
CA ALA A 596 31.69 1.34 18.35
C ALA A 596 32.96 2.17 18.64
N TRP A 597 33.03 2.81 19.82
CA TRP A 597 34.16 3.63 20.26
C TRP A 597 34.72 3.17 21.60
N ASP A 598 34.46 1.92 22.01
CA ASP A 598 35.04 1.38 23.26
C ASP A 598 36.59 1.38 23.22
N ASP A 599 37.18 1.26 22.02
CA ASP A 599 38.63 1.31 21.81
C ASP A 599 39.19 2.73 21.63
N PHE A 600 38.37 3.77 21.82
CA PHE A 600 38.83 5.15 21.73
C PHE A 600 39.73 5.49 22.94
N ALA A 601 41.04 5.50 22.70
CA ALA A 601 42.04 5.98 23.64
C ALA A 601 42.51 7.39 23.22
N PRO A 602 42.07 8.47 23.92
CA PRO A 602 42.73 9.76 23.78
C PRO A 602 44.11 9.59 24.43
N GLY A 603 45.15 9.55 23.61
CA GLY A 603 46.54 9.27 24.03
C GLY A 603 47.08 10.19 25.11
#